data_AF-A0A0S9K6A0-F1
#
_entry.id   AF-A0A0S9K6A0-F1
#
_cell.length_a   1.000
_cell.length_b   1.000
_cell.length_c   1.000
_cell.angle_alpha   90.00
_cell.angle_beta   90.00
_cell.angle_gamma   90.00
#
_symmetry.space_group_name_H-M   'P 1'
#
loop_
_entity.id
_entity.type
_entity.pdbx_description
1 polymer ?
#
loop_
_entity_poly.entity_id
_entity_poly.type
_entity_poly.pdbx_seq_one_letter_code
_entity_poly.pdbx_strand_id
1 'polypeptide(L)'
;MSSEDELRARLHDDAARSTYTDAAHSIDVAQVISRSRGRRRPRMLLAGGGATLAVLGLAVTAVFGLPALADVYTTPPPYAETATPTPDPTPEPTPEPTATPSPTTFTVAIPADCSAIYTKDWTPEMKNLVLNPDGTNVGPNDVLGTTDEELRPILSDSVKLACYWMVPPEIQHGDLGEVHTNVASVSAQQSDAALARMAEAGYSCSAELGGTSCVIQQETTEGAYGESQFIRDGVWIATSWGVQLPDGYTEDIVAALFGASSETGPPASDVTIPSDCSGIYTKDWTPEMRGHALNPAWVDGPDGPGISGSNDDELMAVLTDTTVLSCYWVNARGPSDNGHVTTDIAALTEEQSADVLARMNELGFSCYAEHLGTRCVMEQQSTEGPYGESHFLRDGIWSATAWYSISPDGYTADIEKALFGE
;
A
#
# COMPACT_ATOMS: atom_id res chain seq x y z
N MET A 1 35.48 5.45 -40.61
CA MET A 1 35.46 5.45 -39.14
C MET A 1 36.64 6.30 -38.70
N SER A 2 36.40 7.42 -38.02
CA SER A 2 37.50 8.24 -37.50
C SER A 2 38.30 7.45 -36.47
N SER A 3 39.63 7.63 -36.47
CA SER A 3 40.48 6.97 -35.48
C SER A 3 40.17 7.49 -34.08
N GLU A 4 40.45 6.67 -33.06
CA GLU A 4 40.27 7.07 -31.65
C GLU A 4 41.00 8.39 -31.34
N ASP A 5 42.18 8.59 -31.94
CA ASP A 5 42.97 9.81 -31.81
C ASP A 5 42.27 11.05 -32.39
N GLU A 6 41.56 10.88 -33.51
CA GLU A 6 40.80 11.95 -34.15
C GLU A 6 39.56 12.33 -33.33
N LEU A 7 38.93 11.34 -32.68
CA LEU A 7 37.83 11.58 -31.73
C LEU A 7 38.32 12.31 -30.47
N ARG A 8 39.49 11.92 -29.96
CA ARG A 8 40.14 12.55 -28.80
C ARG A 8 40.50 14.01 -29.10
N ALA A 9 41.04 14.28 -30.29
CA ALA A 9 41.38 15.62 -30.71
C ALA A 9 40.13 16.53 -30.81
N ARG A 10 39.02 16.01 -31.34
CA ARG A 10 37.76 16.76 -31.43
C ARG A 10 37.17 17.08 -30.05
N LEU A 11 37.19 16.11 -29.12
CA LEU A 11 36.72 16.32 -27.75
C LEU A 11 37.53 17.39 -27.00
N HIS A 12 38.85 17.44 -27.21
CA HIS A 12 39.68 18.49 -26.62
C HIS A 12 39.41 19.87 -27.24
N ASP A 13 39.14 19.94 -28.54
CA ASP A 13 38.86 21.18 -29.25
C ASP A 13 37.47 21.74 -28.90
N ASP A 14 36.47 20.88 -28.72
CA ASP A 14 35.13 21.27 -28.24
C ASP A 14 35.16 21.72 -26.77
N ALA A 15 35.95 21.05 -25.92
CA ALA A 15 36.14 21.46 -24.52
C ALA A 15 36.86 22.83 -24.41
N ALA A 16 37.78 23.14 -25.32
CA ALA A 16 38.46 24.43 -25.36
C ALA A 16 37.58 25.57 -25.89
N ARG A 17 36.55 25.27 -26.69
CA ARG A 17 35.61 26.26 -27.24
C ARG A 17 34.39 26.53 -26.35
N SER A 18 34.12 25.69 -25.36
CA SER A 18 33.05 25.90 -24.40
C SER A 18 33.45 26.96 -23.36
N THR A 19 33.33 28.23 -23.70
CA THR A 19 33.42 29.33 -22.73
C THR A 19 32.10 29.42 -21.95
N TYR A 20 31.95 28.58 -20.92
CA TYR A 20 30.97 28.81 -19.86
C TYR A 20 31.72 29.43 -18.68
N THR A 21 31.78 30.76 -18.64
CA THR A 21 32.29 31.51 -17.50
C THR A 21 31.13 31.84 -16.58
N ASP A 22 30.97 31.06 -15.52
CA ASP A 22 30.31 31.53 -14.30
C ASP A 22 31.38 31.65 -13.20
N ALA A 23 31.42 32.82 -12.56
CA ALA A 23 32.58 33.35 -11.85
C ALA A 23 32.78 32.78 -10.42
N ALA A 24 32.29 31.58 -10.11
CA ALA A 24 32.31 31.07 -8.74
C ALA A 24 32.91 29.68 -8.52
N HIS A 25 33.19 28.87 -9.55
CA HIS A 25 33.69 27.50 -9.31
C HIS A 25 34.75 27.05 -10.34
N SER A 26 36.03 27.11 -9.96
CA SER A 26 37.10 26.42 -10.71
C SER A 26 37.19 24.97 -10.29
N ILE A 27 36.64 24.06 -11.09
CA ILE A 27 36.92 22.62 -10.95
C ILE A 27 38.24 22.32 -11.68
N ASP A 28 39.26 21.90 -10.94
CA ASP A 28 40.53 21.44 -11.51
C ASP A 28 40.37 20.03 -12.10
N VAL A 29 40.09 19.97 -13.41
CA VAL A 29 39.91 18.73 -14.18
C VAL A 29 41.16 17.84 -14.16
N ALA A 30 42.36 18.39 -13.88
CA ALA A 30 43.58 17.59 -13.78
C ALA A 30 43.60 16.70 -12.51
N GLN A 31 42.94 17.12 -11.42
CA GLN A 31 42.83 16.31 -10.21
C GLN A 31 41.92 15.10 -10.39
N VAL A 32 40.84 15.22 -11.16
CA VAL A 32 39.88 14.13 -11.41
C VAL A 32 40.51 13.01 -12.22
N ILE A 33 41.39 13.33 -13.17
CA ILE A 33 42.10 12.34 -14.00
C ILE A 33 43.17 11.57 -13.18
N SER A 34 43.71 12.17 -12.11
CA SER A 34 44.73 11.52 -11.28
C SER A 34 44.18 10.40 -10.38
N ARG A 35 42.90 10.48 -9.97
CA ARG A 35 42.29 9.53 -9.01
C ARG A 35 41.82 8.22 -9.65
N SER A 36 41.73 8.13 -10.98
CA SER A 36 41.22 6.93 -11.67
C SER A 36 42.29 5.86 -11.98
N ARG A 37 43.58 6.10 -11.69
CA ARG A 37 44.68 5.18 -12.03
C ARG A 37 44.95 4.05 -11.02
N GLY A 38 44.10 3.85 -10.01
CA GLY A 38 44.45 3.04 -8.84
C GLY A 38 43.79 1.67 -8.64
N ARG A 39 42.92 1.17 -9.54
CA ARG A 39 42.21 -0.11 -9.29
C ARG A 39 42.45 -1.13 -10.40
N ARG A 40 43.42 -2.03 -10.16
CA ARG A 40 43.61 -3.26 -10.95
C ARG A 40 42.36 -4.14 -10.82
N ARG A 41 41.66 -4.40 -11.93
CA ARG A 41 40.62 -5.43 -12.02
C ARG A 41 41.21 -6.74 -12.59
N PRO A 42 40.80 -7.92 -12.07
CA PRO A 42 41.19 -9.20 -12.63
C PRO A 42 40.48 -9.45 -13.96
N ARG A 43 41.19 -10.12 -14.88
CA ARG A 43 40.66 -10.55 -16.18
C ARG A 43 39.63 -11.66 -15.98
N MET A 44 38.38 -11.41 -16.35
CA MET A 44 37.42 -12.47 -16.68
C MET A 44 37.12 -12.41 -18.17
N LEU A 45 37.40 -13.54 -18.82
CA LEU A 45 37.10 -13.83 -20.21
C LEU A 45 35.58 -13.87 -20.41
N LEU A 46 35.07 -13.06 -21.34
CA LEU A 46 33.70 -13.17 -21.85
C LEU A 46 33.80 -13.46 -23.35
N ALA A 47 33.42 -14.69 -23.69
CA ALA A 47 33.25 -15.17 -25.05
C ALA A 47 32.07 -14.46 -25.70
N GLY A 48 32.27 -14.07 -26.96
CA GLY A 48 31.28 -13.36 -27.74
C GLY A 48 30.18 -14.24 -28.31
N GLY A 49 29.07 -13.57 -28.61
CA GLY A 49 27.99 -13.94 -29.52
C GLY A 49 27.03 -12.74 -29.47
N GLY A 50 26.74 -12.02 -30.53
CA GLY A 50 26.59 -12.40 -31.93
C GLY A 50 25.22 -11.86 -32.33
N ALA A 51 25.20 -10.68 -32.96
CA ALA A 51 24.02 -9.96 -33.36
C ALA A 51 23.14 -10.75 -34.35
N THR A 52 21.81 -10.56 -34.31
CA THR A 52 20.97 -10.56 -35.51
C THR A 52 19.71 -9.70 -35.29
N LEU A 53 19.67 -8.56 -35.98
CA LEU A 53 18.48 -7.78 -36.32
C LEU A 53 17.81 -8.46 -37.52
N ALA A 54 16.50 -8.72 -37.44
CA ALA A 54 15.68 -8.99 -38.62
C ALA A 54 14.32 -8.33 -38.49
N VAL A 55 14.15 -7.27 -39.28
CA VAL A 55 12.90 -6.56 -39.59
C VAL A 55 12.02 -7.45 -40.45
N LEU A 56 10.72 -7.53 -40.14
CA LEU A 56 9.69 -7.84 -41.14
C LEU A 56 8.34 -7.26 -40.68
N GLY A 57 7.87 -6.27 -41.44
CA GLY A 57 6.50 -5.80 -41.42
C GLY A 57 5.63 -6.52 -42.45
N LEU A 58 4.39 -6.01 -42.57
CA LEU A 58 3.23 -6.44 -43.41
C LEU A 58 2.26 -7.39 -42.66
N ALA A 59 0.94 -7.25 -42.73
CA ALA A 59 0.06 -6.43 -43.57
C ALA A 59 -1.32 -6.24 -42.92
N VAL A 60 -1.94 -5.12 -43.29
CA VAL A 60 -3.38 -4.85 -43.16
C VAL A 60 -4.19 -5.84 -44.00
N THR A 61 -5.23 -6.44 -43.43
CA THR A 61 -6.41 -6.90 -44.19
C THR A 61 -7.69 -6.57 -43.43
N ALA A 62 -8.53 -5.76 -44.06
CA ALA A 62 -9.92 -5.51 -43.72
C ALA A 62 -10.77 -6.15 -44.81
N VAL A 63 -11.70 -7.07 -44.49
CA VAL A 63 -12.80 -7.50 -45.39
C VAL A 63 -14.03 -8.00 -44.61
N PHE A 64 -15.11 -7.21 -44.70
CA PHE A 64 -16.53 -7.50 -44.93
C PHE A 64 -17.28 -8.78 -44.43
N GLY A 65 -18.51 -8.54 -43.93
CA GLY A 65 -19.74 -9.25 -44.35
C GLY A 65 -20.57 -9.90 -43.23
N LEU A 66 -21.61 -9.25 -42.69
CA LEU A 66 -23.06 -9.30 -43.06
C LEU A 66 -23.89 -10.32 -42.22
N PRO A 67 -25.21 -10.05 -41.98
CA PRO A 67 -26.01 -10.56 -40.87
C PRO A 67 -26.80 -11.83 -41.19
N ALA A 68 -27.17 -12.58 -40.15
CA ALA A 68 -28.18 -13.64 -40.25
C ALA A 68 -29.51 -13.16 -39.63
N LEU A 69 -30.54 -13.23 -40.48
CA LEU A 69 -31.97 -13.08 -40.18
C LEU A 69 -32.59 -14.43 -39.78
N ALA A 70 -33.81 -14.34 -39.23
CA ALA A 70 -34.78 -15.39 -38.89
C ALA A 70 -34.54 -16.06 -37.52
N ASP A 71 -35.52 -16.18 -36.62
CA ASP A 71 -36.85 -16.71 -36.89
C ASP A 71 -38.02 -15.96 -36.22
N VAL A 72 -39.09 -15.86 -36.99
CA VAL A 72 -40.44 -15.48 -36.59
C VAL A 72 -41.18 -16.76 -36.21
N TYR A 73 -41.59 -16.91 -34.95
CA TYR A 73 -42.67 -17.83 -34.57
C TYR A 73 -43.89 -17.04 -34.12
N THR A 74 -44.84 -16.93 -35.04
CA THR A 74 -46.24 -16.60 -34.80
C THR A 74 -47.00 -17.86 -34.39
N THR A 75 -47.63 -17.84 -33.21
CA THR A 75 -48.72 -18.78 -32.88
C THR A 75 -49.78 -18.05 -32.03
N PRO A 76 -51.09 -18.30 -32.22
CA PRO A 76 -52.18 -17.37 -31.90
C PRO A 76 -52.78 -17.55 -30.49
N PRO A 77 -53.54 -16.55 -29.96
CA PRO A 77 -54.44 -16.72 -28.80
C PRO A 77 -55.78 -17.33 -29.29
N PRO A 78 -56.63 -17.99 -28.46
CA PRO A 78 -57.13 -17.43 -27.18
C PRO A 78 -57.55 -18.44 -26.08
N TYR A 79 -57.58 -18.02 -24.82
CA TYR A 79 -58.65 -18.41 -23.89
C TYR A 79 -58.84 -17.29 -22.86
N ALA A 80 -60.05 -16.74 -22.84
CA ALA A 80 -60.47 -15.75 -21.85
C ALA A 80 -60.85 -16.49 -20.57
N GLU A 81 -60.02 -16.38 -19.53
CA GLU A 81 -60.42 -16.76 -18.18
C GLU A 81 -61.13 -15.59 -17.50
N THR A 82 -62.26 -15.93 -16.89
CA THR A 82 -63.15 -15.04 -16.18
C THR A 82 -62.50 -14.64 -14.85
N ALA A 83 -62.25 -13.34 -14.65
CA ALA A 83 -61.72 -12.82 -13.40
C ALA A 83 -62.78 -12.91 -12.28
N THR A 84 -62.45 -13.65 -11.24
CA THR A 84 -63.16 -13.68 -9.96
C THR A 84 -62.83 -12.40 -9.18
N PRO A 85 -63.80 -11.72 -8.52
CA PRO A 85 -63.52 -10.52 -7.74
C PRO A 85 -62.69 -10.85 -6.49
N THR A 86 -61.50 -10.26 -6.40
CA THR A 86 -60.64 -10.25 -5.20
C THR A 86 -61.24 -9.33 -4.12
N PRO A 87 -61.30 -9.75 -2.85
CA PRO A 87 -61.80 -8.91 -1.77
C PRO A 87 -60.88 -7.71 -1.50
N ASP A 88 -61.50 -6.58 -1.19
CA ASP A 88 -60.90 -5.29 -0.84
C ASP A 88 -59.92 -5.43 0.34
N PRO A 89 -58.66 -4.95 0.23
CA PRO A 89 -57.74 -4.94 1.36
C PRO A 89 -58.19 -3.94 2.44
N THR A 90 -58.19 -4.41 3.69
CA THR A 90 -58.43 -3.59 4.88
C THR A 90 -57.32 -2.55 5.03
N PRO A 91 -57.62 -1.27 5.33
CA PRO A 91 -56.61 -0.23 5.47
C PRO A 91 -55.65 -0.55 6.63
N GLU A 92 -54.37 -0.69 6.29
CA GLU A 92 -53.27 -0.86 7.23
C GLU A 92 -53.00 0.47 7.96
N PRO A 93 -52.79 0.48 9.29
CA PRO A 93 -52.54 1.71 10.04
C PRO A 93 -51.26 2.40 9.56
N THR A 94 -51.39 3.68 9.24
CA THR A 94 -50.26 4.55 8.88
C THR A 94 -49.24 4.57 10.03
N PRO A 95 -47.97 4.19 9.80
CA PRO A 95 -46.95 4.26 10.83
C PRO A 95 -46.74 5.71 11.27
N GLU A 96 -46.77 5.92 12.58
CA GLU A 96 -46.46 7.18 13.23
C GLU A 96 -45.00 7.55 12.92
N PRO A 97 -44.68 8.81 12.56
CA PRO A 97 -43.31 9.18 12.20
C PRO A 97 -42.38 8.97 13.39
N THR A 98 -41.50 7.98 13.29
CA THR A 98 -40.39 7.78 14.22
C THR A 98 -39.55 9.05 14.24
N ALA A 99 -39.42 9.67 15.43
CA ALA A 99 -38.59 10.85 15.60
C ALA A 99 -37.14 10.53 15.18
N THR A 100 -36.69 11.12 14.08
CA THR A 100 -35.29 11.08 13.66
C THR A 100 -34.45 11.68 14.77
N PRO A 101 -33.46 10.96 15.34
CA PRO A 101 -32.59 11.54 16.35
C PRO A 101 -31.89 12.77 15.76
N SER A 102 -31.90 13.88 16.51
CA SER A 102 -31.14 15.07 16.15
C SER A 102 -29.65 14.68 16.04
N PRO A 103 -28.93 15.07 14.97
CA PRO A 103 -27.52 14.76 14.84
C PRO A 103 -26.77 15.36 16.02
N THR A 104 -26.11 14.51 16.81
CA THR A 104 -25.18 14.97 17.84
C THR A 104 -23.94 15.43 17.10
N THR A 105 -23.73 16.74 17.01
CA THR A 105 -22.53 17.32 16.42
C THR A 105 -21.35 17.03 17.34
N PHE A 106 -20.58 15.97 17.05
CA PHE A 106 -19.29 15.77 17.68
C PHE A 106 -18.37 16.88 17.19
N THR A 107 -17.74 17.63 18.09
CA THR A 107 -16.76 18.66 17.72
C THR A 107 -15.41 18.20 18.21
N VAL A 108 -14.55 17.81 17.28
CA VAL A 108 -13.16 17.45 17.56
C VAL A 108 -12.39 18.72 17.89
N ALA A 109 -11.65 18.70 18.99
CA ALA A 109 -10.82 19.84 19.41
C ALA A 109 -9.47 19.78 18.69
N ILE A 110 -9.25 20.69 17.73
CA ILE A 110 -7.94 20.83 17.07
C ILE A 110 -6.98 21.57 18.01
N PRO A 111 -5.82 21.00 18.39
CA PRO A 111 -4.84 21.66 19.24
C PRO A 111 -4.27 22.93 18.62
N ALA A 112 -3.75 23.82 19.46
CA ALA A 112 -3.04 25.02 19.01
C ALA A 112 -1.56 24.76 18.69
N ASP A 113 -0.99 23.68 19.25
CA ASP A 113 0.43 23.35 19.15
C ASP A 113 0.64 22.11 18.26
N CYS A 114 1.61 22.18 17.36
CA CYS A 114 1.91 21.09 16.44
C CYS A 114 2.46 19.83 17.10
N SER A 115 3.10 19.92 18.26
CA SER A 115 3.52 18.72 18.98
C SER A 115 2.32 17.95 19.56
N ALA A 116 1.16 18.58 19.73
CA ALA A 116 -0.02 17.97 20.32
C ALA A 116 -0.87 17.18 19.32
N ILE A 117 -0.53 17.22 18.03
CA ILE A 117 -1.18 16.38 17.02
C ILE A 117 -0.42 15.07 16.78
N TYR A 118 0.55 14.72 17.61
CA TYR A 118 1.28 13.46 17.53
C TYR A 118 1.18 12.73 18.87
N THR A 119 1.01 11.41 18.85
CA THR A 119 1.04 10.59 20.07
C THR A 119 2.45 10.09 20.38
N LYS A 120 3.36 10.10 19.39
CA LYS A 120 4.78 9.78 19.56
C LYS A 120 5.72 10.89 19.07
N ASP A 121 6.99 10.79 19.47
CA ASP A 121 8.05 11.65 18.96
C ASP A 121 8.57 11.12 17.62
N TRP A 122 8.29 11.87 16.54
CA TRP A 122 8.72 11.57 15.17
C TRP A 122 10.13 12.05 14.83
N THR A 123 10.79 12.78 15.73
CA THR A 123 12.13 13.34 15.48
C THR A 123 13.14 12.27 15.02
N PRO A 124 13.18 11.05 15.59
CA PRO A 124 14.09 10.00 15.13
C PRO A 124 13.86 9.55 13.68
N GLU A 125 12.61 9.50 13.23
CA GLU A 125 12.21 9.04 11.89
C GLU A 125 12.30 10.17 10.84
N MET A 126 12.12 11.42 11.27
CA MET A 126 12.18 12.62 10.42
C MET A 126 13.61 13.07 10.08
N LYS A 127 14.62 12.27 10.46
CA LYS A 127 16.04 12.45 10.11
C LYS A 127 16.56 13.84 10.53
N ASN A 128 16.82 14.72 9.57
CA ASN A 128 17.39 16.06 9.81
C ASN A 128 16.30 17.16 9.85
N LEU A 129 15.02 16.78 9.74
CA LEU A 129 13.93 17.73 9.83
C LEU A 129 13.59 17.99 11.30
N VAL A 130 13.28 19.23 11.58
CA VAL A 130 12.82 19.69 12.89
C VAL A 130 11.37 20.12 12.73
N LEU A 131 10.54 19.79 13.73
CA LEU A 131 9.17 20.27 13.78
C LEU A 131 9.18 21.76 14.14
N ASN A 132 8.59 22.56 13.28
CA ASN A 132 8.42 24.00 13.44
C ASN A 132 9.70 24.75 13.92
N PRO A 133 10.84 24.67 13.20
CA PRO A 133 12.08 25.29 13.65
C PRO A 133 11.93 26.81 13.80
N ASP A 134 12.65 27.35 14.79
CA ASP A 134 12.69 28.79 15.05
C ASP A 134 13.16 29.56 13.81
N GLY A 135 12.59 30.75 13.61
CA GLY A 135 12.94 31.62 12.48
C GLY A 135 12.18 31.30 11.18
N THR A 136 11.40 30.22 11.13
CA THR A 136 10.47 29.97 10.05
C THR A 136 9.26 30.90 10.17
N ASN A 137 9.23 31.95 9.35
CA ASN A 137 8.08 32.83 9.22
C ASN A 137 7.16 32.35 8.09
N VAL A 138 6.59 31.16 8.25
CA VAL A 138 5.58 30.61 7.32
C VAL A 138 4.23 30.74 8.00
N GLY A 139 3.36 31.59 7.44
CA GLY A 139 1.98 31.69 7.86
C GLY A 139 1.21 30.41 7.55
N PRO A 140 0.09 30.14 8.26
CA PRO A 140 -0.66 28.89 8.11
C PRO A 140 -1.23 28.63 6.70
N ASN A 141 -1.25 29.66 5.85
CA ASN A 141 -1.74 29.60 4.47
C ASN A 141 -0.62 29.76 3.42
N ASP A 142 0.62 29.99 3.85
CA ASP A 142 1.74 30.22 2.93
C ASP A 142 2.19 28.90 2.30
N VAL A 143 2.14 27.81 3.07
CA VAL A 143 2.37 26.45 2.58
C VAL A 143 1.23 25.55 3.05
N LEU A 144 0.70 24.78 2.10
CA LEU A 144 -0.42 23.89 2.32
C LEU A 144 0.01 22.45 2.09
N GLY A 145 -0.59 21.53 2.84
CA GLY A 145 -0.50 20.09 2.65
C GLY A 145 -1.21 19.59 1.38
N THR A 146 -1.39 20.46 0.38
CA THR A 146 -1.88 20.12 -0.96
C THR A 146 -1.25 21.02 -2.02
N THR A 147 -0.84 20.42 -3.13
CA THR A 147 -0.40 21.13 -4.33
C THR A 147 -1.51 21.29 -5.37
N ASP A 148 -2.63 20.57 -5.23
CA ASP A 148 -3.78 20.69 -6.11
C ASP A 148 -4.44 22.08 -6.02
N GLU A 149 -4.47 22.82 -7.12
CA GLU A 149 -4.93 24.21 -7.18
C GLU A 149 -6.41 24.38 -6.80
N GLU A 150 -7.24 23.35 -6.96
CA GLU A 150 -8.67 23.39 -6.65
C GLU A 150 -8.97 23.01 -5.20
N LEU A 151 -8.12 22.17 -4.57
CA LEU A 151 -8.19 21.86 -3.14
C LEU A 151 -7.71 23.01 -2.25
N ARG A 152 -6.68 23.75 -2.71
CA ARG A 152 -6.08 24.87 -1.95
C ARG A 152 -7.09 25.88 -1.38
N PRO A 153 -8.04 26.45 -2.16
CA PRO A 153 -8.99 27.42 -1.61
C PRO A 153 -9.96 26.82 -0.59
N ILE A 154 -10.32 25.54 -0.73
CA ILE A 154 -11.18 24.85 0.26
C ILE A 154 -10.42 24.72 1.59
N LEU A 155 -9.14 24.33 1.51
CA LEU A 155 -8.29 24.13 2.66
C LEU A 155 -7.93 25.45 3.36
N SER A 156 -7.43 26.46 2.62
CA SER A 156 -6.88 27.71 3.18
C SER A 156 -7.86 28.48 4.07
N ASP A 157 -9.14 28.46 3.71
CA ASP A 157 -10.18 29.17 4.47
C ASP A 157 -10.56 28.41 5.77
N SER A 158 -10.14 27.16 5.87
CA SER A 158 -10.57 26.19 6.89
C SER A 158 -9.45 25.81 7.85
N VAL A 159 -8.18 26.13 7.55
CA VAL A 159 -7.00 25.80 8.37
C VAL A 159 -7.14 26.34 9.79
N LYS A 160 -6.91 25.46 10.77
CA LYS A 160 -6.84 25.80 12.20
C LYS A 160 -5.43 25.64 12.75
N LEU A 161 -4.67 24.71 12.20
CA LEU A 161 -3.29 24.43 12.57
C LEU A 161 -2.47 24.14 11.32
N ALA A 162 -1.23 24.65 11.27
CA ALA A 162 -0.27 24.37 10.22
C ALA A 162 1.06 23.97 10.87
N CYS A 163 1.57 22.82 10.47
CA CYS A 163 2.76 22.18 11.02
C CYS A 163 3.71 21.84 9.90
N TYR A 164 5.00 22.01 10.14
CA TYR A 164 6.02 21.79 9.13
C TYR A 164 7.21 21.06 9.75
N TRP A 165 7.63 19.98 9.10
CA TRP A 165 8.92 19.36 9.31
C TRP A 165 9.85 19.86 8.21
N MET A 166 10.84 20.65 8.61
CA MET A 166 11.78 21.25 7.67
C MET A 166 13.19 21.30 8.24
N VAL A 167 14.15 21.50 7.35
CA VAL A 167 15.54 21.74 7.74
C VAL A 167 15.65 23.09 8.43
N PRO A 168 16.30 23.18 9.61
CA PRO A 168 16.54 24.47 10.26
C PRO A 168 17.28 25.45 9.34
N PRO A 169 16.93 26.75 9.36
CA PRO A 169 17.46 27.73 8.43
C PRO A 169 18.99 27.92 8.52
N GLU A 170 19.63 27.46 9.60
CA GLU A 170 21.09 27.48 9.76
C GLU A 170 21.80 26.42 8.92
N ILE A 171 21.08 25.39 8.47
CA ILE A 171 21.59 24.32 7.62
C ILE A 171 21.22 24.66 6.17
N GLN A 172 22.20 24.65 5.26
CA GLN A 172 21.94 24.89 3.84
C GLN A 172 20.88 23.92 3.32
N HIS A 173 19.84 24.48 2.69
CA HIS A 173 18.76 23.80 1.98
C HIS A 173 19.30 23.02 0.76
N GLY A 174 20.03 21.92 0.98
CA GLY A 174 20.22 20.92 -0.06
C GLY A 174 18.87 20.26 -0.43
N ASP A 175 18.93 19.16 -1.18
CA ASP A 175 17.76 18.36 -1.62
C ASP A 175 17.05 17.60 -0.48
N LEU A 176 16.97 18.19 0.71
CA LEU A 176 16.26 17.62 1.84
C LEU A 176 14.79 18.00 1.70
N GLY A 177 13.92 17.00 1.57
CA GLY A 177 12.49 17.23 1.45
C GLY A 177 11.87 17.78 2.73
N GLU A 178 10.68 18.33 2.57
CA GLU A 178 9.88 18.94 3.64
C GLU A 178 8.59 18.15 3.80
N VAL A 179 7.96 18.24 4.98
CA VAL A 179 6.60 17.73 5.21
C VAL A 179 5.74 18.87 5.73
N HIS A 180 4.63 19.14 5.05
CA HIS A 180 3.68 20.21 5.40
C HIS A 180 2.35 19.58 5.77
N THR A 181 1.89 19.79 6.99
CA THR A 181 0.64 19.24 7.51
C THR A 181 -0.28 20.35 7.97
N ASN A 182 -1.48 20.44 7.40
CA ASN A 182 -2.55 21.29 7.90
C ASN A 182 -3.64 20.47 8.55
N VAL A 183 -4.18 20.96 9.67
CA VAL A 183 -5.42 20.46 10.25
C VAL A 183 -6.47 21.56 10.13
N ALA A 184 -7.53 21.27 9.39
CA ALA A 184 -8.60 22.18 9.05
C ALA A 184 -9.95 21.70 9.59
N SER A 185 -10.86 22.64 9.86
CA SER A 185 -12.26 22.33 10.16
C SER A 185 -13.11 22.68 8.96
N VAL A 186 -13.76 21.67 8.39
CA VAL A 186 -14.53 21.74 7.16
C VAL A 186 -16.00 21.39 7.39
N SER A 187 -16.88 22.07 6.66
CA SER A 187 -18.29 21.67 6.57
C SER A 187 -18.45 20.40 5.74
N ALA A 188 -19.58 19.70 5.90
CA ALA A 188 -19.91 18.53 5.07
C ALA A 188 -19.83 18.84 3.56
N GLN A 189 -20.29 20.01 3.13
CA GLN A 189 -20.19 20.42 1.72
C GLN A 189 -18.74 20.58 1.26
N GLN A 190 -17.86 21.12 2.11
CA GLN A 190 -16.44 21.24 1.80
C GLN A 190 -15.76 19.87 1.78
N SER A 191 -16.11 18.97 2.70
CA SER A 191 -15.65 17.58 2.70
C SER A 191 -16.02 16.87 1.40
N ASP A 192 -17.30 16.91 1.00
CA ASP A 192 -17.79 16.27 -0.22
C ASP A 192 -17.09 16.83 -1.47
N ALA A 193 -16.91 18.16 -1.53
CA ALA A 193 -16.21 18.81 -2.64
C ALA A 193 -14.73 18.43 -2.71
N ALA A 194 -14.04 18.36 -1.57
CA ALA A 194 -12.64 17.95 -1.51
C ALA A 194 -12.47 16.48 -1.94
N LEU A 195 -13.30 15.56 -1.44
CA LEU A 195 -13.26 14.14 -1.81
C LEU A 195 -13.57 13.92 -3.29
N ALA A 196 -14.57 14.61 -3.84
CA ALA A 196 -14.87 14.55 -5.28
C ALA A 196 -13.67 15.02 -6.11
N ARG A 197 -13.04 16.14 -5.71
CA ARG A 197 -11.86 16.66 -6.40
C ARG A 197 -10.66 15.69 -6.32
N MET A 198 -10.40 15.10 -5.16
CA MET A 198 -9.33 14.10 -5.00
C MET A 198 -9.53 12.89 -5.91
N ALA A 199 -10.76 12.37 -5.99
CA ALA A 199 -11.09 11.27 -6.91
C ALA A 199 -10.88 11.66 -8.38
N GLU A 200 -11.27 12.87 -8.79
CA GLU A 200 -11.04 13.38 -10.15
C GLU A 200 -9.55 13.62 -10.46
N ALA A 201 -8.78 14.04 -9.46
CA ALA A 201 -7.33 14.26 -9.56
C ALA A 201 -6.51 12.96 -9.54
N GLY A 202 -7.16 11.80 -9.34
CA GLY A 202 -6.52 10.48 -9.40
C GLY A 202 -5.89 10.03 -8.08
N TYR A 203 -6.35 10.56 -6.95
CA TYR A 203 -5.97 10.03 -5.64
C TYR A 203 -6.56 8.62 -5.45
N SER A 204 -5.79 7.74 -4.83
CA SER A 204 -6.27 6.47 -4.33
C SER A 204 -6.98 6.72 -3.00
N CYS A 205 -8.32 6.64 -2.99
CA CYS A 205 -9.14 6.91 -1.81
C CYS A 205 -9.74 5.62 -1.23
N SER A 206 -9.70 5.48 0.09
CA SER A 206 -10.20 4.34 0.87
C SER A 206 -10.88 4.83 2.17
N ALA A 207 -11.82 4.03 2.67
CA ALA A 207 -12.44 4.29 3.98
C ALA A 207 -11.58 3.64 5.07
N GLU A 208 -11.01 4.46 5.95
CA GLU A 208 -10.02 4.03 6.95
C GLU A 208 -10.17 4.85 8.22
N LEU A 209 -9.87 4.27 9.39
CA LEU A 209 -9.86 4.98 10.68
C LEU A 209 -11.12 5.81 10.96
N GLY A 210 -12.29 5.34 10.50
CA GLY A 210 -13.57 6.04 10.62
C GLY A 210 -13.73 7.28 9.73
N GLY A 211 -12.83 7.50 8.77
CA GLY A 211 -12.83 8.59 7.80
C GLY A 211 -12.57 8.12 6.37
N THR A 212 -12.21 9.05 5.51
CA THR A 212 -11.74 8.77 4.15
C THR A 212 -10.30 9.25 4.01
N SER A 213 -9.40 8.31 3.71
CA SER A 213 -7.99 8.54 3.40
C SER A 213 -7.83 8.57 1.89
N CYS A 214 -7.13 9.57 1.36
CA CYS A 214 -6.85 9.72 -0.06
C CYS A 214 -5.37 10.04 -0.24
N VAL A 215 -4.67 9.21 -1.02
CA VAL A 215 -3.22 9.33 -1.20
C VAL A 215 -2.88 9.43 -2.68
N ILE A 216 -1.93 10.31 -3.02
CA ILE A 216 -1.27 10.33 -4.32
C ILE A 216 0.24 10.40 -4.11
N GLN A 217 0.99 9.56 -4.80
CA GLN A 217 2.45 9.48 -4.67
C GLN A 217 3.09 9.32 -6.04
N GLN A 218 4.26 9.91 -6.20
CA GLN A 218 5.10 9.78 -7.38
C GLN A 218 6.52 9.39 -6.97
N GLU A 219 7.08 8.42 -7.71
CA GLU A 219 8.46 7.99 -7.56
C GLU A 219 9.36 8.71 -8.54
N THR A 220 10.49 9.23 -8.06
CA THR A 220 11.54 9.84 -8.90
C THR A 220 12.90 9.22 -8.60
N THR A 221 13.91 9.59 -9.39
CA THR A 221 15.30 9.22 -9.08
C THR A 221 15.84 9.86 -7.80
N GLU A 222 15.19 10.92 -7.31
CA GLU A 222 15.58 11.67 -6.12
C GLU A 222 14.80 11.24 -4.87
N GLY A 223 13.76 10.41 -5.05
CA GLY A 223 12.91 9.87 -3.99
C GLY A 223 11.42 9.98 -4.31
N ALA A 224 10.60 9.51 -3.38
CA ALA A 224 9.15 9.63 -3.42
C ALA A 224 8.70 10.99 -2.90
N TYR A 225 7.73 11.58 -3.57
CA TYR A 225 6.98 12.76 -3.11
C TYR A 225 5.49 12.52 -3.33
N GLY A 226 4.65 13.19 -2.54
CA GLY A 226 3.23 12.90 -2.56
C GLY A 226 2.41 13.71 -1.58
N GLU A 227 1.15 13.33 -1.49
CA GLU A 227 0.17 13.94 -0.61
C GLU A 227 -0.75 12.87 0.00
N SER A 228 -1.11 13.07 1.27
CA SER A 228 -2.10 12.29 2.00
C SER A 228 -3.15 13.25 2.53
N GLN A 229 -4.40 12.88 2.34
CA GLN A 229 -5.55 13.69 2.67
C GLN A 229 -6.50 12.82 3.46
N PHE A 230 -6.79 13.18 4.70
CA PHE A 230 -7.70 12.44 5.56
C PHE A 230 -8.85 13.33 6.01
N ILE A 231 -10.09 12.90 5.78
CA ILE A 231 -11.29 13.64 6.16
C ILE A 231 -12.19 12.77 7.05
N ARG A 232 -12.50 13.25 8.26
CA ARG A 232 -13.39 12.60 9.23
C ARG A 232 -14.09 13.63 10.12
N ASP A 233 -15.38 13.46 10.34
CA ASP A 233 -16.17 14.25 11.31
C ASP A 233 -15.97 15.78 11.21
N GLY A 234 -15.84 16.31 9.99
CA GLY A 234 -15.64 17.75 9.75
C GLY A 234 -14.22 18.25 10.03
N VAL A 235 -13.26 17.35 10.17
CA VAL A 235 -11.82 17.65 10.23
C VAL A 235 -11.14 17.13 8.97
N TRP A 236 -10.26 17.94 8.39
CA TRP A 236 -9.41 17.57 7.26
C TRP A 236 -7.95 17.70 7.68
N ILE A 237 -7.22 16.58 7.65
CA ILE A 237 -5.76 16.51 7.79
C ILE A 237 -5.20 16.45 6.38
N ALA A 238 -4.46 17.48 5.96
CA ALA A 238 -3.84 17.56 4.65
C ALA A 238 -2.33 17.55 4.82
N THR A 239 -1.64 16.57 4.26
CA THR A 239 -0.19 16.45 4.35
C THR A 239 0.42 16.35 2.95
N SER A 240 1.42 17.19 2.65
CA SER A 240 2.27 17.07 1.46
C SER A 240 3.71 16.81 1.88
N TRP A 241 4.44 16.01 1.10
CA TRP A 241 5.84 15.68 1.39
C TRP A 241 6.72 15.67 0.14
N GLY A 242 7.95 16.15 0.31
CA GLY A 242 9.03 16.04 -0.66
C GLY A 242 10.02 14.90 -0.35
N VAL A 243 9.79 14.14 0.71
CA VAL A 243 10.56 12.96 1.13
C VAL A 243 9.60 11.86 1.53
N GLN A 244 10.00 10.59 1.41
CA GLN A 244 9.22 9.46 1.92
C GLN A 244 8.72 9.77 3.35
N LEU A 245 7.41 9.89 3.48
CA LEU A 245 6.75 10.08 4.77
C LEU A 245 6.90 8.78 5.57
N PRO A 246 7.28 8.84 6.86
CA PRO A 246 7.31 7.64 7.69
C PRO A 246 5.94 6.96 7.77
N ASP A 247 5.92 5.63 7.72
CA ASP A 247 4.71 4.83 7.88
C ASP A 247 4.01 5.15 9.22
N GLY A 248 2.68 5.25 9.22
CA GLY A 248 1.90 5.56 10.41
C GLY A 248 1.78 7.05 10.75
N TYR A 249 2.34 7.95 9.94
CA TYR A 249 2.34 9.39 10.23
C TYR A 249 0.93 10.00 10.28
N THR A 250 0.07 9.68 9.31
CA THR A 250 -1.29 10.24 9.28
C THR A 250 -2.15 9.60 10.38
N GLU A 251 -1.94 8.32 10.63
CA GLU A 251 -2.62 7.49 11.61
C GLU A 251 -2.34 7.97 13.03
N ASP A 252 -1.10 8.37 13.32
CA ASP A 252 -0.74 9.00 14.60
C ASP A 252 -1.46 10.33 14.82
N ILE A 253 -1.61 11.14 13.77
CA ILE A 253 -2.37 12.40 13.85
C ILE A 253 -3.85 12.13 14.09
N VAL A 254 -4.42 11.12 13.41
CA VAL A 254 -5.80 10.69 13.63
C VAL A 254 -5.96 10.20 15.07
N ALA A 255 -5.05 9.38 15.59
CA ALA A 255 -5.08 8.92 16.97
C ALA A 255 -5.00 10.07 17.97
N ALA A 256 -4.17 11.10 17.71
CA ALA A 256 -4.08 12.26 18.59
C ALA A 256 -5.36 13.11 18.60
N LEU A 257 -5.98 13.32 17.44
CA LEU A 257 -7.16 14.20 17.29
C LEU A 257 -8.47 13.53 17.71
N PHE A 258 -8.66 12.28 17.32
CA PHE A 258 -9.92 11.55 17.54
C PHE A 258 -9.83 10.56 18.71
N GLY A 259 -8.67 10.47 19.35
CA GLY A 259 -8.32 9.41 20.31
C GLY A 259 -7.79 8.18 19.59
N ALA A 260 -6.90 7.42 20.25
CA ALA A 260 -6.62 6.05 19.86
C ALA A 260 -7.96 5.34 19.84
N SER A 261 -8.39 4.84 18.68
CA SER A 261 -9.72 4.30 18.40
C SER A 261 -10.29 3.57 19.62
N SER A 262 -10.99 4.32 20.47
CA SER A 262 -11.54 3.80 21.72
C SER A 262 -12.93 3.24 21.44
N GLU A 263 -13.05 2.51 20.33
CA GLU A 263 -14.04 1.44 20.30
C GLU A 263 -13.48 0.34 21.20
N THR A 264 -13.94 0.37 22.44
CA THR A 264 -13.87 -0.76 23.35
C THR A 264 -14.50 -1.98 22.66
N GLY A 265 -13.63 -2.81 22.08
CA GLY A 265 -13.96 -3.97 21.27
C GLY A 265 -13.67 -3.67 19.80
N PRO A 266 -12.90 -4.54 19.10
CA PRO A 266 -12.67 -4.34 17.67
C PRO A 266 -14.03 -4.20 16.99
N PRO A 267 -14.21 -3.37 15.94
CA PRO A 267 -15.18 -3.76 14.93
C PRO A 267 -14.76 -5.19 14.58
N ALA A 268 -15.62 -6.18 14.89
CA ALA A 268 -15.38 -7.54 14.42
C ALA A 268 -14.99 -7.38 12.96
N SER A 269 -13.77 -7.77 12.59
CA SER A 269 -13.23 -7.48 11.28
C SER A 269 -14.32 -7.89 10.28
N ASP A 270 -14.91 -6.93 9.56
CA ASP A 270 -15.94 -7.27 8.56
C ASP A 270 -15.33 -8.17 7.47
N VAL A 271 -13.99 -8.31 7.49
CA VAL A 271 -13.19 -9.36 6.88
C VAL A 271 -13.77 -10.73 7.22
N THR A 272 -14.55 -11.25 6.29
CA THR A 272 -15.07 -12.60 6.35
C THR A 272 -13.96 -13.57 5.98
N ILE A 273 -13.37 -14.23 6.97
CA ILE A 273 -12.42 -15.32 6.72
C ILE A 273 -13.18 -16.45 6.00
N PRO A 274 -12.73 -16.88 4.80
CA PRO A 274 -13.34 -17.97 4.08
C PRO A 274 -13.38 -19.25 4.91
N SER A 275 -14.43 -20.07 4.73
CA SER A 275 -14.54 -21.36 5.42
C SER A 275 -13.62 -22.44 4.86
N ASP A 276 -12.96 -22.18 3.73
CA ASP A 276 -12.05 -23.11 3.08
C ASP A 276 -10.86 -22.39 2.44
N CYS A 277 -9.79 -23.15 2.23
CA CYS A 277 -8.53 -22.63 1.72
C CYS A 277 -8.56 -22.19 0.27
N SER A 278 -9.57 -22.56 -0.53
CA SER A 278 -9.65 -22.02 -1.89
C SER A 278 -10.11 -20.56 -1.89
N GLY A 279 -10.85 -20.15 -0.86
CA GLY A 279 -11.36 -18.79 -0.73
C GLY A 279 -10.31 -17.74 -0.33
N ILE A 280 -9.12 -18.16 0.12
CA ILE A 280 -8.02 -17.23 0.47
C ILE A 280 -7.11 -16.91 -0.72
N TYR A 281 -7.50 -17.25 -1.95
CA TYR A 281 -6.74 -16.95 -3.16
C TYR A 281 -7.66 -16.34 -4.21
N THR A 282 -7.14 -15.40 -5.02
CA THR A 282 -7.89 -14.88 -6.17
C THR A 282 -7.53 -15.54 -7.49
N LYS A 283 -6.47 -16.37 -7.49
CA LYS A 283 -6.08 -17.20 -8.64
C LYS A 283 -5.78 -18.65 -8.26
N ASP A 284 -5.72 -19.50 -9.27
CA ASP A 284 -5.25 -20.88 -9.12
C ASP A 284 -3.72 -20.92 -9.03
N TRP A 285 -3.20 -21.29 -7.85
CA TRP A 285 -1.77 -21.45 -7.57
C TRP A 285 -1.20 -22.82 -7.93
N THR A 286 -2.04 -23.78 -8.33
CA THR A 286 -1.59 -25.15 -8.65
C THR A 286 -0.41 -25.21 -9.63
N PRO A 287 -0.35 -24.39 -10.71
CA PRO A 287 0.78 -24.39 -11.65
C PRO A 287 2.13 -23.99 -11.00
N GLU A 288 2.12 -23.08 -10.03
CA GLU A 288 3.30 -22.54 -9.36
C GLU A 288 3.74 -23.41 -8.16
N MET A 289 2.85 -24.22 -7.61
CA MET A 289 3.09 -25.07 -6.43
C MET A 289 3.85 -26.37 -6.72
N ARG A 290 4.47 -26.49 -7.90
CA ARG A 290 5.41 -27.58 -8.26
C ARG A 290 4.85 -29.00 -8.03
N GLY A 291 3.54 -29.18 -8.27
CA GLY A 291 2.87 -30.46 -8.09
C GLY A 291 2.43 -30.79 -6.66
N HIS A 292 2.55 -29.84 -5.73
CA HIS A 292 1.89 -29.91 -4.42
C HIS A 292 0.38 -29.68 -4.60
N ALA A 293 -0.40 -30.29 -3.72
CA ALA A 293 -1.84 -30.15 -3.68
C ALA A 293 -2.23 -29.33 -2.45
N LEU A 294 -3.27 -28.53 -2.60
CA LEU A 294 -3.91 -27.83 -1.49
C LEU A 294 -4.75 -28.83 -0.67
N ASN A 295 -4.47 -28.92 0.62
CA ASN A 295 -5.20 -29.73 1.61
C ASN A 295 -5.57 -31.15 1.11
N PRO A 296 -4.61 -31.99 0.70
CA PRO A 296 -4.91 -33.37 0.36
C PRO A 296 -5.45 -34.11 1.59
N ALA A 297 -6.34 -35.09 1.36
CA ALA A 297 -7.14 -35.75 2.40
C ALA A 297 -6.37 -36.37 3.58
N TRP A 298 -5.06 -36.60 3.45
CA TRP A 298 -4.23 -37.14 4.53
C TRP A 298 -3.87 -36.08 5.58
N VAL A 299 -3.97 -34.79 5.26
CA VAL A 299 -3.64 -33.67 6.17
C VAL A 299 -4.53 -33.68 7.42
N ASP A 300 -5.82 -34.02 7.26
CA ASP A 300 -6.77 -34.13 8.37
C ASP A 300 -6.62 -35.46 9.15
N GLY A 301 -5.70 -36.33 8.72
CA GLY A 301 -5.43 -37.61 9.33
C GLY A 301 -4.51 -37.52 10.56
N PRO A 302 -4.32 -38.65 11.27
CA PRO A 302 -3.36 -38.72 12.38
C PRO A 302 -1.91 -38.47 11.95
N ASP A 303 -1.62 -38.56 10.64
CA ASP A 303 -0.34 -38.28 10.01
C ASP A 303 -0.29 -36.87 9.39
N GLY A 304 -1.18 -35.96 9.84
CA GLY A 304 -1.16 -34.56 9.46
C GLY A 304 0.22 -33.94 9.71
N PRO A 305 0.60 -32.91 8.95
CA PRO A 305 2.00 -32.49 8.88
C PRO A 305 2.53 -31.87 10.18
N GLY A 306 1.64 -31.45 11.10
CA GLY A 306 2.05 -30.86 12.39
C GLY A 306 2.88 -29.59 12.25
N ILE A 307 2.80 -28.94 11.08
CA ILE A 307 3.49 -27.71 10.74
C ILE A 307 2.53 -26.52 10.89
N SER A 308 3.11 -25.37 11.23
CA SER A 308 2.40 -24.12 11.45
C SER A 308 2.96 -23.04 10.51
N GLY A 309 2.25 -21.94 10.36
CA GLY A 309 2.65 -20.74 9.63
C GLY A 309 3.81 -19.98 10.28
N SER A 310 4.33 -20.45 11.41
CA SER A 310 5.57 -19.97 12.04
C SER A 310 6.42 -21.12 12.60
N ASN A 311 7.73 -20.92 12.72
CA ASN A 311 8.64 -21.83 13.42
C ASN A 311 9.03 -21.36 14.83
N ASP A 312 8.59 -20.16 15.26
CA ASP A 312 8.86 -19.66 16.61
C ASP A 312 7.84 -20.20 17.61
N ASP A 313 8.31 -20.70 18.76
CA ASP A 313 7.46 -21.34 19.77
C ASP A 313 6.38 -20.40 20.35
N GLU A 314 6.67 -19.11 20.51
CA GLU A 314 5.72 -18.14 21.05
C GLU A 314 4.67 -17.75 20.00
N LEU A 315 5.10 -17.52 18.75
CA LEU A 315 4.19 -17.27 17.63
C LEU A 315 3.29 -18.48 17.35
N MET A 316 3.84 -19.70 17.38
CA MET A 316 3.07 -20.93 17.24
C MET A 316 2.03 -21.11 18.35
N ALA A 317 2.33 -20.69 19.59
CA ALA A 317 1.37 -20.74 20.67
C ALA A 317 0.17 -19.81 20.40
N VAL A 318 0.43 -18.59 19.89
CA VAL A 318 -0.65 -17.68 19.47
C VAL A 318 -1.48 -18.30 18.34
N LEU A 319 -0.84 -18.85 17.30
CA LEU A 319 -1.54 -19.51 16.19
C LEU A 319 -2.41 -20.68 16.67
N THR A 320 -1.89 -21.50 17.59
CA THR A 320 -2.64 -22.65 18.14
C THR A 320 -3.98 -22.23 18.75
N ASP A 321 -4.03 -21.06 19.39
CA ASP A 321 -5.21 -20.56 20.09
C ASP A 321 -6.13 -19.70 19.21
N THR A 322 -5.62 -19.15 18.10
CA THR A 322 -6.31 -18.10 17.33
C THR A 322 -6.57 -18.45 15.87
N THR A 323 -5.95 -19.51 15.34
CA THR A 323 -6.13 -19.92 13.95
C THR A 323 -7.57 -20.35 13.69
N VAL A 324 -8.15 -19.74 12.66
CA VAL A 324 -9.50 -20.03 12.15
C VAL A 324 -9.43 -20.96 10.95
N LEU A 325 -8.38 -20.84 10.13
CA LEU A 325 -8.20 -21.63 8.92
C LEU A 325 -6.72 -21.96 8.71
N SER A 326 -6.41 -23.25 8.52
CA SER A 326 -5.06 -23.73 8.17
C SER A 326 -5.05 -24.32 6.76
N CYS A 327 -4.10 -23.88 5.95
CA CYS A 327 -3.97 -24.22 4.54
C CYS A 327 -2.58 -24.76 4.23
N TYR A 328 -2.54 -25.89 3.55
CA TYR A 328 -1.32 -26.65 3.31
C TYR A 328 -1.17 -26.96 1.83
N TRP A 329 -0.13 -26.41 1.22
CA TRP A 329 0.38 -26.89 -0.06
C TRP A 329 1.45 -27.95 0.20
N VAL A 330 1.04 -29.22 0.18
CA VAL A 330 1.88 -30.37 0.53
C VAL A 330 1.80 -31.46 -0.55
N ASN A 331 2.64 -32.48 -0.45
CA ASN A 331 2.64 -33.58 -1.41
C ASN A 331 1.31 -34.34 -1.40
N ALA A 332 0.69 -34.50 -2.57
CA ALA A 332 -0.63 -35.13 -2.68
C ALA A 332 -0.69 -36.60 -2.21
N ARG A 333 0.47 -37.30 -2.15
CA ARG A 333 0.56 -38.73 -1.84
C ARG A 333 0.87 -39.03 -0.37
N GLY A 334 1.16 -38.02 0.44
CA GLY A 334 1.50 -38.17 1.85
C GLY A 334 2.66 -37.27 2.28
N PRO A 335 3.09 -37.38 3.55
CA PRO A 335 4.22 -36.62 4.08
C PRO A 335 5.49 -36.80 3.23
N SER A 336 6.19 -35.70 2.95
CA SER A 336 7.49 -35.72 2.26
C SER A 336 8.30 -34.48 2.59
N ASP A 337 9.61 -34.58 2.51
CA ASP A 337 10.53 -33.46 2.74
C ASP A 337 10.71 -32.56 1.48
N ASN A 338 9.94 -32.80 0.41
CA ASN A 338 10.12 -32.16 -0.91
C ASN A 338 9.52 -30.74 -1.01
N GLY A 339 9.50 -30.00 0.09
CA GLY A 339 8.90 -28.68 0.17
C GLY A 339 7.46 -28.67 0.65
N HIS A 340 7.05 -27.50 1.15
CA HIS A 340 5.68 -27.22 1.56
C HIS A 340 5.48 -25.70 1.65
N VAL A 341 4.21 -25.29 1.64
CA VAL A 341 3.77 -23.96 2.11
C VAL A 341 2.64 -24.20 3.10
N THR A 342 2.74 -23.60 4.27
CA THR A 342 1.71 -23.63 5.30
C THR A 342 1.26 -22.21 5.54
N THR A 343 -0.03 -21.96 5.46
CA THR A 343 -0.64 -20.66 5.73
C THR A 343 -1.71 -20.85 6.81
N ASP A 344 -1.55 -20.17 7.93
CA ASP A 344 -2.58 -20.05 8.95
C ASP A 344 -3.21 -18.67 8.89
N ILE A 345 -4.54 -18.61 8.88
CA ILE A 345 -5.31 -17.39 9.03
C ILE A 345 -5.90 -17.37 10.44
N ALA A 346 -5.41 -16.45 11.26
CA ALA A 346 -5.79 -16.28 12.65
C ALA A 346 -6.55 -14.97 12.87
N ALA A 347 -7.48 -15.00 13.83
CA ALA A 347 -8.19 -13.82 14.31
C ALA A 347 -7.61 -13.41 15.67
N LEU A 348 -7.04 -12.22 15.72
CA LEU A 348 -6.31 -11.66 16.85
C LEU A 348 -7.07 -10.49 17.47
N THR A 349 -6.90 -10.32 18.77
CA THR A 349 -7.17 -9.03 19.41
C THR A 349 -6.08 -8.02 19.01
N GLU A 350 -6.34 -6.73 19.27
CA GLU A 350 -5.33 -5.68 19.08
C GLU A 350 -4.07 -5.93 19.92
N GLU A 351 -4.24 -6.31 21.19
CA GLU A 351 -3.14 -6.68 22.10
C GLU A 351 -2.32 -7.84 21.53
N GLN A 352 -2.98 -8.91 21.08
CA GLN A 352 -2.29 -10.04 20.45
C GLN A 352 -1.55 -9.63 19.17
N SER A 353 -2.14 -8.75 18.35
CA SER A 353 -1.49 -8.26 17.12
C SER A 353 -0.22 -7.47 17.45
N ALA A 354 -0.26 -6.61 18.45
CA ALA A 354 0.89 -5.85 18.92
C ALA A 354 1.99 -6.77 19.47
N ASP A 355 1.62 -7.78 20.27
CA ASP A 355 2.57 -8.76 20.83
C ASP A 355 3.24 -9.60 19.74
N VAL A 356 2.46 -10.05 18.74
CA VAL A 356 2.97 -10.80 17.57
C VAL A 356 3.99 -9.96 16.80
N LEU A 357 3.68 -8.69 16.52
CA LEU A 357 4.62 -7.77 15.84
C LEU A 357 5.86 -7.47 16.67
N ALA A 358 5.71 -7.27 17.99
CA ALA A 358 6.84 -7.07 18.89
C ALA A 358 7.78 -8.29 18.85
N ARG A 359 7.20 -9.51 18.92
CA ARG A 359 7.97 -10.75 18.85
C ARG A 359 8.71 -10.91 17.52
N MET A 360 8.07 -10.61 16.39
CA MET A 360 8.72 -10.66 15.07
C MET A 360 9.91 -9.69 14.98
N ASN A 361 9.78 -8.49 15.54
CA ASN A 361 10.88 -7.53 15.60
C ASN A 361 12.05 -8.04 16.46
N GLU A 362 11.77 -8.67 17.61
CA GLU A 362 12.80 -9.29 18.46
C GLU A 362 13.54 -10.43 17.76
N LEU A 363 12.81 -11.22 16.95
CA LEU A 363 13.36 -12.30 16.13
C LEU A 363 14.13 -11.80 14.89
N GLY A 364 14.08 -10.50 14.60
CA GLY A 364 14.81 -9.88 13.49
C GLY A 364 14.14 -10.06 12.13
N PHE A 365 12.81 -10.23 12.09
CA PHE A 365 12.06 -10.16 10.84
C PHE A 365 12.20 -8.76 10.22
N SER A 366 12.19 -8.70 8.89
CA SER A 366 12.10 -7.43 8.18
C SER A 366 10.63 -7.04 8.08
N CYS A 367 10.18 -6.16 8.99
CA CYS A 367 8.82 -5.64 9.04
C CYS A 367 8.69 -4.29 8.31
N TYR A 368 7.66 -4.13 7.48
CA TYR A 368 7.34 -2.90 6.74
C TYR A 368 5.83 -2.78 6.52
N ALA A 369 5.33 -1.55 6.33
CA ALA A 369 3.94 -1.35 5.94
C ALA A 369 3.71 -1.91 4.53
N GLU A 370 2.63 -2.66 4.36
CA GLU A 370 2.19 -3.19 3.07
C GLU A 370 0.67 -3.27 3.11
N HIS A 371 -0.03 -2.83 2.06
CA HIS A 371 -1.49 -3.00 1.93
C HIS A 371 -2.30 -2.64 3.19
N LEU A 372 -2.00 -1.50 3.82
CA LEU A 372 -2.63 -0.99 5.07
C LEU A 372 -2.45 -1.90 6.29
N GLY A 373 -1.63 -2.93 6.17
CA GLY A 373 -1.19 -3.80 7.24
C GLY A 373 0.31 -3.66 7.48
N THR A 374 0.82 -4.55 8.34
CA THR A 374 2.25 -4.74 8.52
C THR A 374 2.64 -6.12 8.02
N ARG A 375 3.61 -6.16 7.11
CA ARG A 375 4.22 -7.40 6.65
C ARG A 375 5.60 -7.59 7.25
N CYS A 376 5.82 -8.73 7.89
CA CYS A 376 7.09 -9.15 8.45
C CYS A 376 7.60 -10.38 7.71
N VAL A 377 8.78 -10.30 7.12
CA VAL A 377 9.37 -11.40 6.33
C VAL A 377 10.74 -11.80 6.86
N MET A 378 10.98 -13.10 6.90
CA MET A 378 12.30 -13.70 7.10
C MET A 378 12.54 -14.73 6.01
N GLU A 379 13.65 -14.64 5.29
CA GLU A 379 14.06 -15.64 4.30
C GLU A 379 15.49 -16.09 4.56
N GLN A 380 15.72 -17.39 4.44
CA GLN A 380 17.01 -18.04 4.60
C GLN A 380 17.26 -19.04 3.47
N GLN A 381 18.52 -19.43 3.32
CA GLN A 381 18.96 -20.41 2.32
C GLN A 381 19.51 -21.65 3.03
N SER A 382 19.04 -22.83 2.65
CA SER A 382 19.60 -24.12 3.06
C SER A 382 20.28 -24.82 1.89
N THR A 383 20.89 -25.99 2.13
CA THR A 383 21.42 -26.84 1.06
C THR A 383 20.34 -27.47 0.18
N GLU A 384 19.10 -27.48 0.65
CA GLU A 384 17.96 -28.14 0.02
C GLU A 384 17.01 -27.13 -0.65
N GLY A 385 17.08 -25.85 -0.26
CA GLY A 385 16.35 -24.78 -0.93
C GLY A 385 16.17 -23.53 -0.04
N PRO A 386 15.50 -22.49 -0.58
CA PRO A 386 15.06 -21.36 0.22
C PRO A 386 13.99 -21.81 1.21
N TYR A 387 14.00 -21.22 2.39
CA TYR A 387 12.97 -21.41 3.40
C TYR A 387 12.75 -20.09 4.14
N GLY A 388 11.58 -19.91 4.73
CA GLY A 388 11.27 -18.65 5.38
C GLY A 388 9.85 -18.57 5.87
N GLU A 389 9.53 -17.38 6.37
CA GLU A 389 8.26 -17.01 6.95
C GLU A 389 7.84 -15.61 6.45
N SER A 390 6.56 -15.45 6.19
CA SER A 390 5.91 -14.19 5.80
C SER A 390 4.65 -14.07 6.61
N HIS A 391 4.59 -13.02 7.41
CA HIS A 391 3.46 -12.70 8.25
C HIS A 391 2.87 -11.39 7.81
N PHE A 392 1.55 -11.37 7.63
CA PHE A 392 0.80 -10.15 7.33
C PHE A 392 -0.25 -9.94 8.41
N LEU A 393 -0.26 -8.76 9.04
CA LEU A 393 -1.23 -8.38 10.06
C LEU A 393 -1.98 -7.13 9.64
N ARG A 394 -3.31 -7.21 9.63
CA ARG A 394 -4.22 -6.08 9.34
C ARG A 394 -5.58 -6.34 9.95
N ASP A 395 -6.17 -5.31 10.57
CA ASP A 395 -7.54 -5.35 11.08
C ASP A 395 -7.84 -6.57 11.96
N GLY A 396 -6.91 -6.97 12.83
CA GLY A 396 -7.06 -8.15 13.69
C GLY A 396 -7.00 -9.51 12.95
N ILE A 397 -6.63 -9.53 11.68
CA ILE A 397 -6.38 -10.74 10.91
C ILE A 397 -4.88 -10.92 10.74
N TRP A 398 -4.40 -12.13 11.04
CA TRP A 398 -3.01 -12.53 10.84
C TRP A 398 -2.94 -13.67 9.82
N SER A 399 -2.32 -13.39 8.68
CA SER A 399 -1.90 -14.42 7.71
C SER A 399 -0.45 -14.80 7.99
N ALA A 400 -0.23 -15.96 8.60
CA ALA A 400 1.10 -16.50 8.90
C ALA A 400 1.45 -17.57 7.87
N THR A 401 2.45 -17.32 7.05
CA THR A 401 2.90 -18.29 6.03
C THR A 401 4.33 -18.74 6.30
N ALA A 402 4.55 -20.03 6.47
CA ALA A 402 5.86 -20.67 6.48
C ALA A 402 6.06 -21.48 5.20
N TRP A 403 7.27 -21.48 4.65
CA TRP A 403 7.58 -22.28 3.47
C TRP A 403 8.95 -22.96 3.52
N TYR A 404 9.02 -24.06 2.78
CA TYR A 404 10.24 -24.77 2.47
C TYR A 404 10.29 -25.10 0.98
N SER A 405 11.35 -24.70 0.28
CA SER A 405 11.63 -24.99 -1.13
C SER A 405 10.60 -24.49 -2.17
N ILE A 406 9.49 -23.88 -1.73
CA ILE A 406 8.39 -23.36 -2.55
C ILE A 406 8.05 -21.96 -2.04
N SER A 407 8.49 -20.92 -2.74
CA SER A 407 8.11 -19.53 -2.44
C SER A 407 7.67 -18.89 -3.76
N PRO A 408 6.37 -18.97 -4.10
CA PRO A 408 5.89 -18.36 -5.32
C PRO A 408 5.75 -16.85 -5.12
N ASP A 409 6.29 -16.09 -6.08
CA ASP A 409 6.18 -14.62 -6.07
C ASP A 409 4.72 -14.18 -6.05
N GLY A 410 4.39 -13.23 -5.16
CA GLY A 410 3.04 -12.65 -5.04
C GLY A 410 2.04 -13.50 -4.24
N TYR A 411 2.48 -14.58 -3.57
CA TYR A 411 1.60 -15.44 -2.78
C TYR A 411 0.88 -14.70 -1.64
N THR A 412 1.61 -13.97 -0.80
CA THR A 412 1.00 -13.20 0.31
C THR A 412 0.05 -12.11 -0.20
N ALA A 413 0.48 -11.36 -1.23
CA ALA A 413 -0.35 -10.32 -1.84
C ALA A 413 -1.68 -10.85 -2.42
N ASP A 414 -1.70 -12.08 -2.96
CA ASP A 414 -2.95 -12.71 -3.43
C ASP A 414 -3.88 -13.08 -2.27
N ILE A 415 -3.33 -13.51 -1.13
CA ILE A 415 -4.10 -13.77 0.10
C ILE A 415 -4.69 -12.46 0.63
N GLU A 416 -3.89 -11.42 0.70
CA GLU A 416 -4.33 -10.09 1.14
C GLU A 416 -5.46 -9.58 0.24
N LYS A 417 -5.28 -9.69 -1.08
CA LYS A 417 -6.31 -9.35 -2.05
C LYS A 417 -7.61 -10.14 -1.84
N ALA A 418 -7.52 -11.44 -1.56
CA ALA A 418 -8.70 -12.28 -1.34
C ALA A 418 -9.44 -11.92 -0.05
N LEU A 419 -8.72 -11.61 1.02
CA LEU A 419 -9.29 -11.30 2.34
C LEU A 419 -9.82 -9.86 2.44
N PHE A 420 -9.10 -8.89 1.85
CA PHE A 420 -9.37 -7.46 2.04
C PHE A 420 -9.89 -6.74 0.77
N GLY A 421 -9.86 -7.39 -0.40
CA GLY A 421 -10.51 -6.90 -1.61
C GLY A 421 -9.70 -5.90 -2.47
N GLU A 422 -8.37 -5.94 -2.44
CA GLU A 422 -7.49 -4.96 -3.11
C GLU A 422 -7.13 -5.21 -4.59
#